data_AF-A0A820H5M9-F1
#
_entry.id   AF-A0A820H5M9-F1
#
_cell.length_a   1.000
_cell.length_b   1.000
_cell.length_c   1.000
_cell.angle_alpha   90.00
_cell.angle_beta   90.00
_cell.angle_gamma   90.00
#
_symmetry.space_group_name_H-M   'P 1'
#
loop_
_entity.id
_entity.type
_entity.pdbx_description
1 polymer ?
#
loop_
_entity_poly.entity_id
_entity_poly.type
_entity_poly.pdbx_seq_one_letter_code
_entity_poly.pdbx_strand_id
1 'polypeptide(L)'
;MSNPRRLNYHNNNNNHGNARSGRNANYRQHHQQQQQQPNNNEQTNFNSYYSGPQDGGFDTSAWGHHTNYYPIQMENNLNNTNTYPRGNQRLRSNQQANHQSNQGKQTSHSSLVSCEDYLTEGQVLQDIATKKTIRGILRINAKQYTDAFISDPDGGTDFYIDNVRERNRALNLDEVAAEIKPKQAWKILPECSYLVERCIHALRNGQMPEDKLNEDNQQQQNSSLKRDNKRETINTLNRDNITLTDDIISKIPNEYFQRTVKVVYLFRRRHSMKAAGLLRKMPDNNPNFALFSPMDSRIPRLMIPMNNCPPDFKDRPNDYEKSLFVANIIEIPPDKKFARGELMESLGDADTLEAQSKAILMENDIRDEEFNDEVIKCLPLEQDSWHIPDEEFSKRLDLRNKCIFTIDPATARDLDDALSCERLENGHYRIGVHIADVSYFVQEQTSLDNEAAQRTTSVYLVERVIPMLPRLLCDRLCSLNPNEDRLTYSVIWIMDEK
;
A
#
# COMPACT_ATOMS: atom_id res chain seq x y z
N MET A 1 -54.14 13.25 -28.29
CA MET A 1 -54.80 13.74 -29.52
C MET A 1 -53.65 14.20 -30.42
N SER A 2 -53.19 13.48 -31.43
CA SER A 2 -53.87 12.89 -32.60
C SER A 2 -53.06 11.69 -33.11
N ASN A 3 -53.71 10.73 -33.75
CA ASN A 3 -53.18 9.48 -34.34
C ASN A 3 -53.32 9.59 -35.89
N PRO A 4 -52.96 8.62 -36.77
CA PRO A 4 -51.86 7.61 -36.82
C PRO A 4 -51.24 7.42 -38.26
N ARG A 5 -50.37 6.38 -38.42
CA ARG A 5 -50.17 5.40 -39.56
C ARG A 5 -48.74 5.40 -40.19
N ARG A 6 -47.94 4.32 -40.02
CA ARG A 6 -47.83 3.03 -40.79
C ARG A 6 -47.43 3.24 -42.27
N LEU A 7 -46.60 2.45 -42.96
CA LEU A 7 -45.65 1.33 -42.76
C LEU A 7 -45.03 1.02 -44.17
N ASN A 8 -43.88 0.34 -44.20
CA ASN A 8 -43.37 -0.62 -45.23
C ASN A 8 -42.54 -0.20 -46.46
N TYR A 9 -41.26 -0.59 -46.42
CA TYR A 9 -40.55 -1.58 -47.28
C TYR A 9 -41.04 -1.86 -48.72
N HIS A 10 -40.16 -1.73 -49.73
CA HIS A 10 -39.50 -2.88 -50.40
C HIS A 10 -38.42 -2.49 -51.44
N ASN A 11 -37.40 -3.35 -51.49
CA ASN A 11 -36.37 -3.60 -52.50
C ASN A 11 -36.83 -3.51 -53.96
N ASN A 12 -35.92 -3.12 -54.87
CA ASN A 12 -35.61 -3.99 -56.02
C ASN A 12 -34.24 -3.73 -56.68
N ASN A 13 -33.75 -4.82 -57.26
CA ASN A 13 -32.40 -5.15 -57.69
C ASN A 13 -32.18 -4.98 -59.21
N ASN A 14 -30.91 -5.13 -59.64
CA ASN A 14 -30.41 -5.52 -60.98
C ASN A 14 -30.44 -4.41 -62.07
N ASN A 15 -29.48 -4.29 -63.02
CA ASN A 15 -28.49 -5.25 -63.52
C ASN A 15 -27.42 -4.60 -64.46
N HIS A 16 -26.26 -5.24 -64.54
CA HIS A 16 -25.40 -5.51 -65.72
C HIS A 16 -24.53 -4.45 -66.42
N GLY A 17 -23.26 -4.84 -66.64
CA GLY A 17 -22.42 -4.33 -67.75
C GLY A 17 -20.90 -4.59 -67.62
N ASN A 18 -20.45 -5.78 -67.99
CA ASN A 18 -19.03 -6.18 -68.17
C ASN A 18 -18.28 -5.32 -69.22
N ALA A 19 -16.95 -5.16 -69.08
CA ALA A 19 -15.94 -5.58 -70.07
C ALA A 19 -14.48 -5.27 -69.67
N ARG A 20 -13.58 -6.18 -70.06
CA ARG A 20 -12.12 -6.25 -69.85
C ARG A 20 -11.30 -5.50 -70.92
N SER A 21 -9.98 -5.47 -70.67
CA SER A 21 -8.81 -5.22 -71.58
C SER A 21 -8.32 -3.77 -71.60
N GLY A 22 -7.02 -3.44 -71.63
CA GLY A 22 -5.76 -4.18 -71.61
C GLY A 22 -4.60 -3.24 -72.01
N ARG A 23 -3.38 -3.53 -71.52
CA ARG A 23 -2.03 -3.20 -72.06
C ARG A 23 -1.44 -1.77 -72.01
N ASN A 24 -0.24 -1.75 -71.40
CA ASN A 24 1.06 -1.15 -71.81
C ASN A 24 1.23 0.36 -72.08
N ALA A 25 2.16 0.99 -71.34
CA ALA A 25 3.42 1.61 -71.83
C ALA A 25 4.14 2.27 -70.63
N ASN A 26 5.27 1.74 -70.13
CA ASN A 26 6.65 2.17 -70.44
C ASN A 26 6.85 3.67 -70.70
N TYR A 27 7.50 4.37 -69.76
CA TYR A 27 8.55 5.34 -70.06
C TYR A 27 9.65 5.26 -69.00
N ARG A 28 10.88 5.03 -69.49
CA ARG A 28 12.15 4.96 -68.78
C ARG A 28 13.08 5.92 -69.52
N GLN A 29 13.70 6.87 -68.83
CA GLN A 29 14.95 7.56 -69.22
C GLN A 29 15.46 8.28 -67.96
N HIS A 30 16.46 7.74 -67.25
CA HIS A 30 17.90 7.89 -67.45
C HIS A 30 18.41 9.34 -67.35
N HIS A 31 19.06 9.65 -66.22
CA HIS A 31 20.38 10.30 -66.23
C HIS A 31 21.25 9.76 -65.08
N GLN A 32 22.40 9.23 -65.46
CA GLN A 32 23.56 8.89 -64.63
C GLN A 32 24.71 9.83 -65.04
N GLN A 33 25.71 9.92 -64.14
CA GLN A 33 27.04 10.58 -64.19
C GLN A 33 27.11 11.78 -63.23
N GLN A 34 28.11 11.96 -62.37
CA GLN A 34 29.43 11.35 -62.24
C GLN A 34 29.96 11.57 -60.81
N GLN A 35 30.97 10.78 -60.44
CA GLN A 35 31.69 10.71 -59.17
C GLN A 35 32.43 12.01 -58.81
N GLN A 36 32.62 12.25 -57.50
CA GLN A 36 33.88 12.71 -56.92
C GLN A 36 33.87 12.56 -55.38
N GLN A 37 34.79 11.74 -54.87
CA GLN A 37 35.21 11.75 -53.46
C GLN A 37 36.06 13.01 -53.20
N PRO A 38 36.22 13.39 -51.92
CA PRO A 38 37.57 13.34 -51.39
C PRO A 38 37.65 12.69 -50.02
N ASN A 39 38.66 11.82 -49.87
CA ASN A 39 39.34 11.57 -48.61
C ASN A 39 39.92 12.89 -48.08
N ASN A 40 39.80 13.14 -46.78
CA ASN A 40 40.90 13.69 -46.01
C ASN A 40 40.82 13.22 -44.57
N ASN A 41 41.92 12.61 -44.14
CA ASN A 41 42.28 12.33 -42.77
C ASN A 41 42.33 13.63 -41.98
N GLU A 42 41.74 13.65 -40.79
CA GLU A 42 42.25 14.46 -39.69
C GLU A 42 41.98 13.71 -38.37
N GLN A 43 43.00 12.99 -37.92
CA GLN A 43 43.21 12.70 -36.52
C GLN A 43 43.41 14.03 -35.80
N THR A 44 42.53 14.37 -34.86
CA THR A 44 42.83 15.40 -33.86
C THR A 44 42.58 14.84 -32.46
N ASN A 45 43.69 14.77 -31.73
CA ASN A 45 43.76 14.65 -30.28
C ASN A 45 42.89 15.74 -29.63
N PHE A 46 42.10 15.38 -28.63
CA PHE A 46 41.76 16.32 -27.56
C PHE A 46 41.99 15.68 -26.21
N ASN A 47 43.13 16.06 -25.63
CA ASN A 47 43.43 15.91 -24.22
C ASN A 47 43.17 17.28 -23.57
N SER A 48 42.65 17.21 -22.33
CA SER A 48 42.55 18.27 -21.32
C SER A 48 41.79 19.55 -21.67
N TYR A 49 40.70 19.81 -20.94
CA TYR A 49 40.53 20.98 -20.07
C TYR A 49 39.29 20.74 -19.22
N TYR A 50 39.43 20.48 -17.92
CA TYR A 50 38.52 20.99 -16.89
C TYR A 50 39.20 20.84 -15.52
N SER A 51 39.38 21.99 -14.88
CA SER A 51 39.95 22.16 -13.55
C SER A 51 38.88 22.75 -12.63
N GLY A 52 38.48 21.95 -11.62
CA GLY A 52 37.87 22.33 -10.34
C GLY A 52 36.34 22.54 -10.28
N PRO A 53 35.71 22.45 -9.06
CA PRO A 53 36.25 22.09 -7.76
C PRO A 53 35.68 20.78 -7.17
N GLN A 54 36.48 20.16 -6.30
CA GLN A 54 36.06 19.14 -5.34
C GLN A 54 35.26 19.80 -4.22
N ASP A 55 34.06 19.30 -3.94
CA ASP A 55 33.48 19.02 -2.61
C ASP A 55 31.96 18.91 -2.70
N GLY A 56 31.44 17.75 -2.30
CA GLY A 56 30.01 17.44 -2.30
C GLY A 56 29.79 15.93 -2.38
N GLY A 57 29.97 15.24 -1.25
CA GLY A 57 29.71 13.81 -1.15
C GLY A 57 28.25 13.50 -1.49
N PHE A 58 28.03 12.79 -2.59
CA PHE A 58 26.76 12.16 -2.91
C PHE A 58 26.61 10.89 -2.06
N ASP A 59 25.59 10.86 -1.22
CA ASP A 59 25.17 9.68 -0.47
C ASP A 59 24.37 8.75 -1.40
N THR A 60 24.92 7.56 -1.68
CA THR A 60 24.29 6.55 -2.55
C THR A 60 23.44 5.54 -1.79
N SER A 61 23.05 5.79 -0.53
CA SER A 61 22.28 4.82 0.27
C SER A 61 20.77 4.76 -0.04
N ALA A 62 20.31 5.32 -1.16
CA ALA A 62 18.89 5.40 -1.52
C ALA A 62 18.48 4.58 -2.77
N TRP A 63 19.32 3.67 -3.26
CA TRP A 63 18.92 2.72 -4.31
C TRP A 63 18.53 1.39 -3.68
N GLY A 64 17.23 1.25 -3.48
CA GLY A 64 16.58 0.10 -2.87
C GLY A 64 16.84 -1.20 -3.62
N HIS A 65 17.10 -2.22 -2.83
CA HIS A 65 17.20 -3.62 -3.22
C HIS A 65 15.97 -4.08 -4.02
N HIS A 66 16.24 -4.75 -5.15
CA HIS A 66 15.28 -5.57 -5.88
C HIS A 66 14.65 -6.60 -4.92
N THR A 67 13.37 -6.42 -4.60
CA THR A 67 12.53 -7.49 -4.05
C THR A 67 11.94 -8.27 -5.22
N ASN A 68 12.35 -9.53 -5.36
CA ASN A 68 11.76 -10.46 -6.32
C ASN A 68 10.28 -10.69 -5.99
N TYR A 69 9.41 -10.13 -6.82
CA TYR A 69 7.99 -10.46 -6.84
C TYR A 69 7.81 -11.86 -7.44
N TYR A 70 7.41 -12.83 -6.62
CA TYR A 70 6.88 -14.10 -7.13
C TYR A 70 5.39 -13.91 -7.45
N PRO A 71 4.92 -14.21 -8.68
CA PRO A 71 3.51 -14.15 -9.01
C PRO A 71 2.78 -15.32 -8.36
N ILE A 72 1.82 -15.03 -7.47
CA ILE A 72 0.87 -16.01 -6.95
C ILE A 72 -0.17 -16.25 -8.05
N GLN A 73 -0.10 -17.41 -8.68
CA GLN A 73 -1.15 -17.91 -9.58
C GLN A 73 -2.44 -18.11 -8.76
N MET A 74 -3.48 -17.34 -9.07
CA MET A 74 -4.83 -17.61 -8.57
C MET A 74 -5.44 -18.75 -9.39
N GLU A 75 -5.51 -19.95 -8.82
CA GLU A 75 -6.41 -20.98 -9.30
C GLU A 75 -7.86 -20.62 -8.97
N ASN A 76 -8.67 -20.47 -10.02
CA ASN A 76 -10.11 -20.32 -9.95
C ASN A 76 -10.75 -21.57 -9.35
N ASN A 77 -11.33 -21.44 -8.15
CA ASN A 77 -12.38 -22.34 -7.68
C ASN A 77 -13.64 -21.52 -7.35
N LEU A 78 -14.46 -21.33 -8.38
CA LEU A 78 -15.87 -20.99 -8.27
C LEU A 78 -16.58 -22.17 -7.61
N ASN A 79 -16.96 -22.02 -6.33
CA ASN A 79 -18.20 -22.54 -5.73
C ASN A 79 -18.15 -22.37 -4.20
N ASN A 80 -18.79 -21.33 -3.65
CA ASN A 80 -19.58 -21.49 -2.42
C ASN A 80 -20.49 -20.28 -2.17
N THR A 81 -21.79 -20.54 -2.26
CA THR A 81 -22.87 -19.66 -1.83
C THR A 81 -22.87 -19.53 -0.30
N ASN A 82 -22.57 -18.34 0.24
CA ASN A 82 -22.71 -18.08 1.67
C ASN A 82 -24.06 -17.42 1.98
N THR A 83 -25.02 -18.25 2.39
CA THR A 83 -26.22 -17.85 3.12
C THR A 83 -25.91 -17.55 4.58
N TYR A 84 -26.33 -16.37 5.05
CA TYR A 84 -26.26 -15.94 6.46
C TYR A 84 -27.01 -16.91 7.41
N PRO A 85 -26.45 -17.29 8.58
CA PRO A 85 -27.18 -18.09 9.55
C PRO A 85 -28.15 -17.23 10.36
N ARG A 86 -29.46 -17.50 10.18
CA ARG A 86 -30.55 -17.01 11.04
C ARG A 86 -30.43 -17.59 12.45
N GLY A 87 -30.48 -16.72 13.45
CA GLY A 87 -30.57 -17.10 14.86
C GLY A 87 -31.91 -17.78 15.18
N ASN A 88 -31.83 -18.97 15.78
CA ASN A 88 -32.96 -19.71 16.32
C ASN A 88 -33.49 -19.06 17.60
N GLN A 89 -34.71 -18.51 17.55
CA GLN A 89 -35.51 -18.22 18.72
C GLN A 89 -36.00 -19.53 19.35
N ARG A 90 -35.69 -19.76 20.63
CA ARG A 90 -36.42 -20.74 21.45
C ARG A 90 -37.16 -20.01 22.57
N LEU A 91 -38.48 -20.10 22.49
CA LEU A 91 -39.46 -19.77 23.52
C LEU A 91 -39.15 -20.50 24.83
N ARG A 92 -39.19 -19.78 25.96
CA ARG A 92 -39.48 -20.38 27.27
C ARG A 92 -40.48 -19.52 28.04
N SER A 93 -41.58 -20.18 28.37
CA SER A 93 -42.71 -19.75 29.16
C SER A 93 -42.42 -19.73 30.66
N ASN A 94 -43.20 -18.89 31.36
CA ASN A 94 -43.31 -18.69 32.81
C ASN A 94 -43.14 -19.92 33.71
N GLN A 95 -42.47 -19.72 34.84
CA GLN A 95 -42.90 -20.20 36.15
C GLN A 95 -42.30 -19.32 37.27
N GLN A 96 -43.19 -18.79 38.12
CA GLN A 96 -42.89 -18.14 39.39
C GLN A 96 -42.53 -19.21 40.44
N ALA A 97 -41.57 -18.95 41.33
CA ALA A 97 -41.75 -18.94 42.79
C ALA A 97 -40.43 -18.95 43.57
N ASN A 98 -40.50 -18.26 44.71
CA ASN A 98 -39.72 -18.34 45.95
C ASN A 98 -38.40 -17.55 46.12
N HIS A 99 -38.53 -16.55 47.00
CA HIS A 99 -37.52 -15.90 47.81
C HIS A 99 -36.60 -16.89 48.54
N GLN A 100 -35.30 -16.57 48.59
CA GLN A 100 -34.61 -16.34 49.87
C GLN A 100 -33.29 -15.57 49.66
N SER A 101 -33.03 -14.71 50.63
CA SER A 101 -31.93 -13.76 50.79
C SER A 101 -30.53 -14.36 50.63
N ASN A 102 -29.63 -13.64 49.95
CA ASN A 102 -28.29 -13.49 50.49
C ASN A 102 -27.58 -12.22 50.03
N GLN A 103 -26.91 -11.61 50.99
CA GLN A 103 -26.28 -10.31 50.99
C GLN A 103 -25.04 -10.25 50.09
N GLY A 104 -24.77 -9.05 49.57
CA GLY A 104 -23.42 -8.50 49.37
C GLY A 104 -22.46 -9.29 48.45
N LYS A 105 -22.48 -8.98 47.16
CA LYS A 105 -21.26 -8.97 46.35
C LYS A 105 -21.17 -7.63 45.64
N GLN A 106 -20.30 -6.77 46.16
CA GLN A 106 -19.77 -5.62 45.43
C GLN A 106 -19.30 -6.13 44.06
N THR A 107 -19.98 -5.71 43.01
CA THR A 107 -19.51 -5.86 41.64
C THR A 107 -18.22 -5.06 41.55
N SER A 108 -17.10 -5.77 41.51
CA SER A 108 -15.81 -5.20 41.14
C SER A 108 -15.95 -4.56 39.76
N HIS A 109 -16.05 -3.23 39.71
CA HIS A 109 -15.77 -2.51 38.49
C HIS A 109 -14.36 -2.92 38.06
N SER A 110 -14.24 -3.65 36.95
CA SER A 110 -12.94 -3.88 36.35
C SER A 110 -12.45 -2.49 35.93
N SER A 111 -11.49 -1.94 36.68
CA SER A 111 -10.79 -0.73 36.27
C SER A 111 -10.22 -1.00 34.88
N LEU A 112 -10.64 -0.21 33.90
CA LEU A 112 -9.97 -0.18 32.61
C LEU A 112 -8.52 0.20 32.93
N VAL A 113 -7.64 -0.78 32.82
CA VAL A 113 -6.24 -0.56 33.18
C VAL A 113 -5.70 0.40 32.12
N SER A 114 -5.16 1.55 32.53
CA SER A 114 -4.70 2.63 31.64
C SER A 114 -3.47 2.21 30.83
N CYS A 115 -3.29 2.76 29.63
CA CYS A 115 -2.00 2.75 28.92
C CYS A 115 -0.98 3.61 29.67
N GLU A 116 0.31 3.30 29.49
CA GLU A 116 1.41 4.09 30.07
C GLU A 116 1.60 5.40 29.29
N ASP A 117 2.07 6.44 29.98
CA ASP A 117 2.49 7.67 29.33
C ASP A 117 3.75 7.41 28.48
N TYR A 118 3.92 8.19 27.42
CA TYR A 118 5.14 8.09 26.61
C TYR A 118 6.33 8.66 27.36
N LEU A 119 7.50 8.09 27.11
CA LEU A 119 8.78 8.62 27.59
C LEU A 119 9.11 9.94 26.86
N THR A 120 10.10 10.68 27.37
CA THR A 120 10.64 11.83 26.63
C THR A 120 11.55 11.38 25.50
N GLU A 121 11.65 12.17 24.43
CA GLU A 121 12.51 11.83 23.28
C GLU A 121 13.98 11.61 23.71
N GLY A 122 14.51 12.46 24.60
CA GLY A 122 15.88 12.33 25.10
C GLY A 122 16.14 11.02 25.83
N GLN A 123 15.19 10.56 26.67
CA GLN A 123 15.28 9.24 27.33
C GLN A 123 15.27 8.10 26.31
N VAL A 124 14.39 8.20 25.31
CA VAL A 124 14.25 7.17 24.27
C VAL A 124 15.53 7.05 23.45
N LEU A 125 16.13 8.17 23.04
CA LEU A 125 17.38 8.17 22.28
C LEU A 125 18.54 7.54 23.08
N GLN A 126 18.59 7.78 24.39
CA GLN A 126 19.57 7.12 25.27
C GLN A 126 19.31 5.60 25.39
N ASP A 127 18.05 5.20 25.53
CA ASP A 127 17.67 3.78 25.61
C ASP A 127 17.93 3.04 24.29
N ILE A 128 17.82 3.72 23.14
CA ILE A 128 18.19 3.16 21.82
C ILE A 128 19.70 2.94 21.75
N ALA A 129 20.51 3.91 22.20
CA ALA A 129 21.97 3.81 22.20
C ALA A 129 22.47 2.64 23.07
N THR A 130 21.73 2.29 24.13
CA THR A 130 22.02 1.14 25.01
C THR A 130 21.35 -0.16 24.58
N LYS A 131 20.66 -0.18 23.42
CA LYS A 131 19.89 -1.31 22.88
C LYS A 131 18.78 -1.84 23.82
N LYS A 132 18.32 -1.02 24.76
CA LYS A 132 17.17 -1.32 25.63
C LYS A 132 15.85 -1.14 24.89
N THR A 133 15.81 -0.15 23.99
CA THR A 133 14.68 0.10 23.09
C THR A 133 15.12 -0.07 21.65
N ILE A 134 14.14 -0.35 20.79
CA ILE A 134 14.28 -0.41 19.34
C ILE A 134 13.42 0.67 18.71
N ARG A 135 13.82 1.15 17.54
CA ARG A 135 13.02 2.03 16.68
C ARG A 135 12.59 1.25 15.45
N GLY A 136 11.32 1.39 15.04
CA GLY A 136 10.84 0.74 13.83
C GLY A 136 9.40 1.08 13.48
N ILE A 137 8.97 0.53 12.34
CA ILE A 137 7.60 0.70 11.83
C ILE A 137 6.71 -0.40 12.42
N LEU A 138 5.63 0.02 13.07
CA LEU A 138 4.66 -0.87 13.70
C LEU A 138 3.66 -1.43 12.68
N ARG A 139 3.41 -2.73 12.71
CA ARG A 139 2.44 -3.43 11.84
C ARG A 139 1.41 -4.15 12.69
N ILE A 140 0.13 -3.80 12.56
CA ILE A 140 -0.98 -4.45 13.28
C ILE A 140 -1.55 -5.57 12.41
N ASN A 141 -1.79 -6.74 13.01
CA ASN A 141 -2.43 -7.85 12.32
C ASN A 141 -3.92 -7.54 12.07
N ALA A 142 -4.33 -7.48 10.81
CA ALA A 142 -5.71 -7.17 10.42
C ALA A 142 -6.74 -8.26 10.81
N LYS A 143 -6.32 -9.52 10.99
CA LYS A 143 -7.21 -10.61 11.43
C LYS A 143 -7.34 -10.67 12.95
N GLN A 144 -6.30 -10.25 13.66
CA GLN A 144 -6.24 -10.23 15.12
C GLN A 144 -5.59 -8.93 15.58
N TYR A 145 -6.38 -7.87 15.67
CA TYR A 145 -5.88 -6.52 15.95
C TYR A 145 -5.18 -6.37 17.31
N THR A 146 -5.29 -7.35 18.21
CA THR A 146 -4.54 -7.37 19.46
C THR A 146 -3.05 -7.64 19.25
N ASP A 147 -2.70 -8.29 18.13
CA ASP A 147 -1.35 -8.64 17.77
C ASP A 147 -0.73 -7.55 16.89
N ALA A 148 0.46 -7.09 17.25
CA ALA A 148 1.25 -6.21 16.43
C ALA A 148 2.73 -6.60 16.42
N PHE A 149 3.47 -6.09 15.44
CA PHE A 149 4.85 -6.47 15.18
C PHE A 149 5.69 -5.24 14.81
N ILE A 150 6.98 -5.29 15.13
CA ILE A 150 7.99 -4.36 14.64
C ILE A 150 9.10 -5.19 14.02
N SER A 151 9.47 -4.89 12.78
CA SER A 151 10.55 -5.61 12.10
C SER A 151 11.88 -5.45 12.83
N ASP A 152 12.66 -6.53 12.89
CA ASP A 152 14.00 -6.48 13.47
C ASP A 152 14.97 -5.75 12.53
N PRO A 153 15.61 -4.65 12.96
CA PRO A 153 16.60 -3.95 12.15
C PRO A 153 17.78 -4.83 11.74
N ASP A 154 18.10 -5.86 12.53
CA ASP A 154 19.22 -6.77 12.29
C ASP A 154 18.83 -8.00 11.43
N GLY A 155 17.61 -8.05 10.90
CA GLY A 155 17.14 -9.12 10.00
C GLY A 155 16.71 -10.43 10.69
N GLY A 156 16.52 -10.40 12.00
CA GLY A 156 15.97 -11.52 12.77
C GLY A 156 14.44 -11.58 12.78
N THR A 157 13.88 -12.41 13.66
CA THR A 157 12.43 -12.50 13.83
C THR A 157 11.86 -11.21 14.45
N ASP A 158 10.78 -10.72 13.85
CA ASP A 158 10.07 -9.51 14.28
C ASP A 158 9.75 -9.47 15.77
N PHE A 159 9.87 -8.30 16.38
CA PHE A 159 9.44 -8.10 17.76
C PHE A 159 7.91 -8.14 17.86
N TYR A 160 7.38 -8.88 18.83
CA TYR A 160 5.95 -9.05 19.03
C TYR A 160 5.39 -8.14 20.12
N ILE A 161 4.26 -7.50 19.83
CA ILE A 161 3.46 -6.72 20.78
C ILE A 161 2.19 -7.53 21.05
N ASP A 162 2.03 -7.98 22.29
CA ASP A 162 1.10 -9.04 22.64
C ASP A 162 -0.32 -8.57 22.96
N ASN A 163 -0.54 -7.25 23.08
CA ASN A 163 -1.88 -6.69 23.28
C ASN A 163 -1.93 -5.18 22.97
N VAL A 164 -3.15 -4.64 22.95
CA VAL A 164 -3.43 -3.22 22.64
C VAL A 164 -2.84 -2.25 23.68
N ARG A 165 -2.71 -2.66 24.95
CA ARG A 165 -2.07 -1.82 25.99
C ARG A 165 -0.60 -1.63 25.65
N GLU A 166 0.11 -2.70 25.33
CA GLU A 166 1.55 -2.64 25.01
C GLU A 166 1.81 -1.99 23.66
N ARG A 167 0.81 -1.95 22.76
CA ARG A 167 0.85 -1.11 21.57
C ARG A 167 0.78 0.38 21.89
N ASN A 168 0.27 0.72 23.07
CA ASN A 168 0.27 2.06 23.64
C ASN A 168 -0.18 3.15 22.64
N ARG A 169 -1.46 3.13 22.24
CA ARG A 169 -2.09 4.15 21.36
C ARG A 169 -1.47 4.30 19.94
N ALA A 170 -0.44 3.55 19.59
CA ALA A 170 0.10 3.52 18.24
C ALA A 170 -0.88 2.87 17.25
N LEU A 171 -0.91 3.40 16.03
CA LEU A 171 -1.69 2.89 14.92
C LEU A 171 -0.79 2.16 13.91
N ASN A 172 -1.42 1.50 12.95
CA ASN A 172 -0.70 0.76 11.92
C ASN A 172 0.21 1.72 11.12
N LEU A 173 1.44 1.27 10.84
CA LEU A 173 2.52 1.99 10.15
C LEU A 173 3.16 3.14 10.92
N ASP A 174 2.72 3.42 12.16
CA ASP A 174 3.37 4.43 12.99
C ASP A 174 4.83 4.05 13.26
N GLU A 175 5.67 5.09 13.29
CA GLU A 175 7.07 4.94 13.65
C GLU A 175 7.22 5.12 15.16
N VAL A 176 7.67 4.07 15.83
CA VAL A 176 7.62 3.97 17.30
C VAL A 176 8.98 3.60 17.87
N ALA A 177 9.17 3.92 19.14
CA ALA A 177 10.18 3.27 19.97
C ALA A 177 9.50 2.23 20.86
N ALA A 178 10.09 1.03 20.96
CA ALA A 178 9.59 -0.03 21.79
C ALA A 178 10.67 -0.60 22.72
N GLU A 179 10.37 -0.74 24.00
CA GLU A 179 11.23 -1.35 25.00
C GLU A 179 11.16 -2.87 24.89
N ILE A 180 12.34 -3.52 24.85
CA ILE A 180 12.43 -4.98 24.86
C ILE A 180 12.10 -5.49 26.25
N LYS A 181 11.04 -6.29 26.37
CA LYS A 181 10.64 -6.90 27.63
C LYS A 181 11.67 -7.94 28.07
N PRO A 182 11.79 -8.22 29.38
CA PRO A 182 12.67 -9.27 29.86
C PRO A 182 12.22 -10.64 29.33
N LYS A 183 13.16 -11.58 29.20
CA LYS A 183 12.96 -12.88 28.53
C LYS A 183 11.82 -13.73 29.08
N GLN A 184 11.49 -13.56 30.36
CA GLN A 184 10.34 -14.14 31.07
C GLN A 184 9.01 -13.83 30.39
N ALA A 185 8.92 -12.65 29.74
CA ALA A 185 7.73 -12.17 29.06
C ALA A 185 7.72 -12.49 27.56
N TRP A 186 8.80 -13.08 27.02
CA TRP A 186 8.84 -13.49 25.62
C TRP A 186 7.87 -14.65 25.38
N LYS A 187 7.36 -14.73 24.15
CA LYS A 187 6.44 -15.81 23.76
C LYS A 187 7.23 -16.96 23.20
N ILE A 188 6.84 -18.17 23.54
CA ILE A 188 7.49 -19.37 23.00
C ILE A 188 6.98 -19.58 21.58
N LEU A 189 7.90 -19.82 20.65
CA LEU A 189 7.52 -20.17 19.28
C LEU A 189 6.77 -21.51 19.32
N PRO A 190 5.62 -21.64 18.65
CA PRO A 190 4.80 -22.84 18.70
C PRO A 190 5.59 -24.14 18.45
N GLU A 191 6.49 -24.11 17.47
CA GLU A 191 7.40 -25.19 17.08
C GLU A 191 8.46 -25.53 18.13
N CYS A 192 8.77 -24.62 19.06
CA CYS A 192 9.79 -24.78 20.08
C CYS A 192 9.23 -25.12 21.47
N SER A 193 7.90 -25.21 21.64
CA SER A 193 7.26 -25.51 22.94
C SER A 193 7.84 -26.76 23.63
N TYR A 194 7.98 -27.86 22.89
CA TYR A 194 8.59 -29.09 23.40
C TYR A 194 10.08 -28.92 23.76
N LEU A 195 10.84 -28.17 22.97
CA LEU A 195 12.27 -27.92 23.23
C LEU A 195 12.45 -27.12 24.52
N VAL A 196 11.59 -26.14 24.76
CA VAL A 196 11.60 -25.35 26.00
C VAL A 196 11.23 -26.21 27.21
N GLU A 197 10.19 -27.05 27.12
CA GLU A 197 9.85 -28.02 28.18
C GLU A 197 11.05 -28.93 28.52
N ARG A 198 11.76 -29.43 27.49
CA ARG A 198 12.93 -30.30 27.65
C ARG A 198 14.12 -29.57 28.29
N CYS A 199 14.36 -28.31 27.90
CA CYS A 199 15.40 -27.46 28.51
C CYS A 199 15.11 -27.21 29.99
N ILE A 200 13.86 -26.88 30.34
CA ILE A 200 13.43 -26.67 31.73
C ILE A 200 13.69 -27.93 32.56
N HIS A 201 13.33 -29.12 32.04
CA HIS A 201 13.56 -30.38 32.74
C HIS A 201 15.05 -30.69 32.95
N ALA A 202 15.89 -30.52 31.92
CA ALA A 202 17.33 -30.75 32.02
C ALA A 202 17.99 -29.82 33.05
N LEU A 203 17.71 -28.52 32.96
CA LEU A 203 18.29 -27.51 33.84
C LEU A 203 17.89 -27.71 35.32
N ARG A 204 16.67 -28.18 35.59
CA ARG A 204 16.23 -28.55 36.95
C ARG A 204 17.01 -29.70 37.55
N ASN A 205 17.45 -30.64 36.72
CA ASN A 205 18.22 -31.82 37.14
C ASN A 205 19.73 -31.56 37.12
N GLY A 206 20.17 -30.31 36.94
CA GLY A 206 21.59 -29.96 36.85
C GLY A 206 22.27 -30.47 35.58
N GLN A 207 21.50 -30.83 34.55
CA GLN A 207 21.99 -31.29 33.26
C GLN A 207 22.06 -30.13 32.28
N MET A 208 23.10 -30.11 31.44
CA MET A 208 23.16 -29.19 30.30
C MET A 208 22.18 -29.68 29.23
N PRO A 209 21.36 -28.78 28.63
CA PRO A 209 20.52 -29.14 27.51
C PRO A 209 21.40 -29.67 26.36
N GLU A 210 21.11 -30.85 25.83
CA GLU A 210 21.79 -31.33 24.62
C GLU A 210 21.38 -30.48 23.41
N ASP A 211 22.36 -29.78 22.82
CA ASP A 211 22.25 -29.13 21.53
C ASP A 211 22.09 -30.21 20.46
N LYS A 212 20.85 -30.47 20.03
CA LYS A 212 20.51 -30.88 18.66
C LYS A 212 19.01 -31.06 18.48
N LEU A 213 18.48 -30.30 17.53
CA LEU A 213 17.40 -30.72 16.65
C LEU A 213 17.91 -31.92 15.82
N ASN A 214 17.86 -33.16 16.34
CA ASN A 214 18.07 -34.34 15.50
C ASN A 214 16.83 -34.58 14.62
N GLU A 215 17.03 -35.08 13.39
CA GLU A 215 15.99 -35.42 12.40
C GLU A 215 14.91 -36.36 12.96
N ASP A 216 15.24 -37.19 13.97
CA ASP A 216 14.31 -38.10 14.65
C ASP A 216 13.18 -37.39 15.44
N ASN A 217 13.32 -36.09 15.76
CA ASN A 217 12.29 -35.33 16.47
C ASN A 217 11.09 -34.96 15.59
N GLN A 218 11.17 -35.13 14.26
CA GLN A 218 10.05 -34.85 13.36
C GLN A 218 8.87 -35.82 13.54
N GLN A 219 9.10 -37.04 14.05
CA GLN A 219 8.00 -38.01 14.22
C GLN A 219 7.09 -37.70 15.44
N GLN A 220 7.59 -36.98 16.46
CA GLN A 220 6.75 -36.48 17.57
C GLN A 220 6.05 -35.16 17.26
N GLN A 221 6.45 -34.43 16.21
CA GLN A 221 5.77 -33.20 15.75
C GLN A 221 4.31 -33.48 15.33
N ASN A 222 4.02 -34.68 14.82
CA ASN A 222 2.71 -35.00 14.25
C ASN A 222 1.61 -35.39 15.26
N SER A 223 1.94 -35.66 16.52
CA SER A 223 0.91 -36.08 17.51
C SER A 223 0.33 -34.93 18.34
N SER A 224 0.91 -33.73 18.30
CA SER A 224 0.48 -32.56 19.10
C SER A 224 -0.08 -31.36 18.30
N LEU A 225 -0.30 -31.50 16.99
CA LEU A 225 -0.88 -30.46 16.10
C LEU A 225 -2.39 -30.19 16.31
N LYS A 226 -2.90 -30.42 17.53
CA LYS A 226 -4.24 -29.98 17.99
C LYS A 226 -4.15 -29.22 19.31
N ARG A 227 -3.07 -28.45 19.53
CA ARG A 227 -2.98 -27.53 20.66
C ARG A 227 -3.38 -26.14 20.17
N ASP A 228 -4.23 -25.48 20.95
CA ASP A 228 -4.72 -24.12 20.67
C ASP A 228 -3.55 -23.19 20.32
N ASN A 229 -3.72 -22.34 19.30
CA ASN A 229 -2.75 -21.34 18.84
C ASN A 229 -2.43 -20.22 19.87
N LYS A 230 -2.55 -20.51 21.17
CA LYS A 230 -2.36 -19.55 22.24
C LYS A 230 -0.86 -19.39 22.46
N ARG A 231 -0.33 -18.17 22.21
CA ARG A 231 1.08 -17.83 22.45
C ARG A 231 1.38 -17.83 23.95
N GLU A 232 1.95 -18.93 24.42
CA GLU A 232 2.35 -19.16 25.81
C GLU A 232 3.65 -18.42 26.15
N THR A 233 3.79 -18.04 27.42
CA THR A 233 5.08 -17.62 28.00
C THR A 233 5.73 -18.81 28.69
N ILE A 234 7.01 -18.65 29.05
CA ILE A 234 7.73 -19.68 29.80
C ILE A 234 7.06 -20.01 31.14
N ASN A 235 6.45 -19.02 31.78
CA ASN A 235 5.74 -19.20 33.05
C ASN A 235 4.42 -19.96 32.88
N THR A 236 3.70 -19.77 31.77
CA THR A 236 2.45 -20.51 31.52
C THR A 236 2.70 -21.95 31.10
N LEU A 237 3.82 -22.23 30.44
CA LEU A 237 4.20 -23.58 30.01
C LEU A 237 4.72 -24.45 31.16
N ASN A 238 5.10 -23.85 32.28
CA ASN A 238 5.56 -24.58 33.45
C ASN A 238 4.38 -25.26 34.18
N ARG A 239 4.04 -26.47 33.74
CA ARG A 239 2.92 -27.29 34.26
C ARG A 239 2.98 -27.58 35.76
N ASP A 240 4.16 -27.48 36.36
CA ASP A 240 4.35 -27.73 37.79
C ASP A 240 4.04 -26.50 38.66
N ASN A 241 3.68 -25.35 38.06
CA ASN A 241 3.44 -24.06 38.75
C ASN A 241 4.61 -23.59 39.65
N ILE A 242 5.83 -24.08 39.40
CA ILE A 242 7.03 -23.68 40.13
C ILE A 242 7.57 -22.39 39.52
N THR A 243 7.90 -21.37 40.31
CA THR A 243 8.56 -20.17 39.76
C THR A 243 9.94 -20.51 39.20
N LEU A 244 10.16 -20.32 37.90
CA LEU A 244 11.48 -20.46 37.29
C LEU A 244 12.36 -19.27 37.67
N THR A 245 13.62 -19.51 38.02
CA THR A 245 14.58 -18.45 38.32
C THR A 245 15.10 -17.81 37.03
N ASP A 246 15.49 -16.54 37.10
CA ASP A 246 16.06 -15.82 35.95
C ASP A 246 17.31 -16.51 35.38
N ASP A 247 18.10 -17.17 36.23
CA ASP A 247 19.25 -17.99 35.83
C ASP A 247 18.83 -19.13 34.89
N ILE A 248 17.77 -19.89 35.22
CA ILE A 248 17.27 -20.97 34.36
C ILE A 248 16.78 -20.41 33.03
N ILE A 249 16.00 -19.32 33.06
CA ILE A 249 15.40 -18.72 31.87
C ILE A 249 16.48 -18.16 30.94
N SER A 250 17.54 -17.58 31.49
CA SER A 250 18.65 -17.04 30.72
C SER A 250 19.36 -18.11 29.88
N LYS A 251 19.46 -19.35 30.40
CA LYS A 251 20.17 -20.48 29.79
C LYS A 251 19.42 -21.15 28.63
N ILE A 252 18.12 -20.91 28.45
CA ILE A 252 17.37 -21.48 27.33
C ILE A 252 17.71 -20.71 26.04
N PRO A 253 17.95 -21.35 24.88
CA PRO A 253 18.27 -20.64 23.64
C PRO A 253 17.23 -19.57 23.24
N ASN A 254 17.70 -18.40 22.80
CA ASN A 254 16.82 -17.28 22.40
C ASN A 254 16.00 -17.61 21.15
N GLU A 255 16.51 -18.47 20.26
CA GLU A 255 15.86 -18.92 19.03
C GLU A 255 14.53 -19.66 19.26
N TYR A 256 14.26 -20.10 20.50
CA TYR A 256 12.99 -20.75 20.86
C TYR A 256 11.86 -19.76 21.17
N PHE A 257 12.17 -18.46 21.14
CA PHE A 257 11.27 -17.42 21.59
C PHE A 257 11.06 -16.34 20.54
N GLN A 258 9.84 -15.84 20.51
CA GLN A 258 9.50 -14.54 19.96
C GLN A 258 9.72 -13.47 21.01
N ARG A 259 10.68 -12.57 20.76
CA ARG A 259 10.95 -11.40 21.61
C ARG A 259 9.69 -10.53 21.71
N THR A 260 9.31 -10.16 22.92
CA THR A 260 8.17 -9.25 23.16
C THR A 260 8.65 -7.85 23.49
N VAL A 261 7.90 -6.86 23.04
CA VAL A 261 8.19 -5.44 23.25
C VAL A 261 6.95 -4.68 23.69
N LYS A 262 7.16 -3.49 24.27
CA LYS A 262 6.10 -2.52 24.54
C LYS A 262 6.45 -1.16 23.95
N VAL A 263 5.48 -0.50 23.33
CA VAL A 263 5.65 0.83 22.75
C VAL A 263 5.75 1.85 23.88
N VAL A 264 6.87 2.58 23.90
CA VAL A 264 7.19 3.58 24.93
C VAL A 264 7.23 5.00 24.35
N TYR A 265 7.27 5.15 23.03
CA TYR A 265 7.29 6.45 22.35
C TYR A 265 6.77 6.38 20.92
N LEU A 266 6.24 7.49 20.43
CA LEU A 266 5.79 7.69 19.05
C LEU A 266 6.66 8.76 18.40
N PHE A 267 7.55 8.38 17.48
CA PHE A 267 8.38 9.34 16.74
C PHE A 267 7.56 10.07 15.67
N ARG A 268 6.76 9.32 14.91
CA ARG A 268 5.98 9.87 13.81
C ARG A 268 4.66 9.12 13.64
N ARG A 269 3.57 9.88 13.62
CA ARG A 269 2.28 9.39 13.14
C ARG A 269 2.34 9.30 11.61
N ARG A 270 2.26 8.09 11.08
CA ARG A 270 2.22 7.83 9.63
C ARG A 270 0.81 7.52 9.15
N HIS A 271 -0.02 7.00 10.04
CA HIS A 271 -1.44 6.80 9.77
C HIS A 271 -2.13 8.14 9.49
N SER A 272 -3.04 8.18 8.51
CA SER A 272 -3.79 9.38 8.07
C SER A 272 -4.73 9.97 9.14
N MET A 273 -4.85 9.32 10.29
CA MET A 273 -5.84 9.59 11.34
C MET A 273 -7.31 9.67 10.84
N LYS A 274 -7.59 9.15 9.64
CA LYS A 274 -8.92 9.03 9.05
C LYS A 274 -9.34 7.56 9.02
N ALA A 275 -10.63 7.31 9.07
CA ALA A 275 -11.19 5.97 8.91
C ALA A 275 -12.55 6.04 8.24
N ALA A 276 -12.83 5.10 7.33
CA ALA A 276 -14.17 4.85 6.83
C ALA A 276 -14.86 3.79 7.70
N GLY A 277 -16.16 3.96 7.93
CA GLY A 277 -16.87 3.10 8.87
C GLY A 277 -18.34 3.42 9.00
N LEU A 278 -18.99 2.69 9.90
CA LEU A 278 -20.43 2.76 10.12
C LEU A 278 -20.74 3.41 11.47
N LEU A 279 -21.80 4.20 11.50
CA LEU A 279 -22.28 4.86 12.71
C LEU A 279 -23.36 4.02 13.39
N ARG A 280 -23.24 3.83 14.72
CA ARG A 280 -24.19 3.04 15.52
C ARG A 280 -24.48 3.74 16.85
N LYS A 281 -25.58 3.37 17.50
CA LYS A 281 -25.83 3.77 18.90
C LYS A 281 -24.78 3.16 19.81
N MET A 282 -24.43 3.89 20.87
CA MET A 282 -23.52 3.38 21.89
C MET A 282 -24.10 2.13 22.58
N PRO A 283 -23.29 1.11 22.87
CA PRO A 283 -23.78 -0.13 23.51
C PRO A 283 -24.37 0.09 24.92
N ASP A 284 -23.90 1.13 25.62
CA ASP A 284 -24.38 1.55 26.94
C ASP A 284 -25.57 2.53 26.85
N ASN A 285 -26.07 2.80 25.64
CA ASN A 285 -27.13 3.78 25.35
C ASN A 285 -26.81 5.22 25.81
N ASN A 286 -25.53 5.59 25.90
CA ASN A 286 -25.15 6.97 26.18
C ASN A 286 -25.72 7.93 25.11
N PRO A 287 -26.57 8.90 25.48
CA PRO A 287 -27.25 9.77 24.50
C PRO A 287 -26.36 10.86 23.91
N ASN A 288 -25.18 11.09 24.50
CA ASN A 288 -24.27 12.18 24.10
C ASN A 288 -23.31 11.76 22.99
N PHE A 289 -23.20 10.45 22.70
CA PHE A 289 -22.25 9.91 21.74
C PHE A 289 -22.87 8.86 20.83
N ALA A 290 -22.33 8.74 19.63
CA ALA A 290 -22.51 7.60 18.74
C ALA A 290 -21.20 6.79 18.69
N LEU A 291 -21.34 5.49 18.44
CA LEU A 291 -20.21 4.59 18.21
C LEU A 291 -19.92 4.52 16.71
N PHE A 292 -18.78 5.04 16.29
CA PHE A 292 -18.26 4.82 14.95
C PHE A 292 -17.41 3.55 14.94
N SER A 293 -17.71 2.65 14.01
CA SER A 293 -17.00 1.38 13.83
C SER A 293 -16.26 1.41 12.49
N PRO A 294 -14.94 1.62 12.50
CA PRO A 294 -14.11 1.53 11.29
C PRO A 294 -14.25 0.19 10.58
N MET A 295 -14.11 0.19 9.26
CA MET A 295 -14.01 -1.03 8.46
C MET A 295 -12.68 -1.74 8.68
N ASP A 296 -11.59 -0.98 8.81
CA ASP A 296 -10.30 -1.53 9.22
C ASP A 296 -10.28 -1.87 10.72
N SER A 297 -10.21 -3.17 11.02
CA SER A 297 -10.17 -3.70 12.39
C SER A 297 -8.95 -3.24 13.20
N ARG A 298 -7.89 -2.77 12.52
CA ARG A 298 -6.67 -2.25 13.16
C ARG A 298 -6.90 -0.90 13.82
N ILE A 299 -7.95 -0.18 13.40
CA ILE A 299 -8.33 1.14 13.93
C ILE A 299 -9.28 0.95 15.11
N PRO A 300 -9.07 1.64 16.25
CA PRO A 300 -9.99 1.57 17.38
C PRO A 300 -11.36 2.17 17.00
N ARG A 301 -12.42 1.67 17.63
CA ARG A 301 -13.74 2.30 17.51
C ARG A 301 -13.73 3.69 18.14
N LEU A 302 -14.51 4.60 17.55
CA LEU A 302 -14.52 6.01 17.96
C LEU A 302 -15.85 6.36 18.64
N MET A 303 -15.77 7.19 19.67
CA MET A 303 -16.90 7.93 20.22
C MET A 303 -17.01 9.25 19.47
N ILE A 304 -18.11 9.39 18.74
CA ILE A 304 -18.45 10.60 17.99
C ILE A 304 -19.46 11.41 18.81
N PRO A 305 -19.20 12.68 19.12
CA PRO A 305 -20.19 13.54 19.75
C PRO A 305 -21.50 13.57 18.95
N MET A 306 -22.64 13.45 19.64
CA MET A 306 -23.95 13.37 18.97
C MET A 306 -24.26 14.61 18.12
N ASN A 307 -23.73 15.78 18.49
CA ASN A 307 -23.84 17.01 17.70
C ASN A 307 -22.99 17.02 16.41
N ASN A 308 -22.12 16.04 16.20
CA ASN A 308 -21.42 15.83 14.93
C ASN A 308 -22.10 14.76 14.06
N CYS A 309 -23.13 14.09 14.56
CA CYS A 309 -23.89 13.10 13.79
C CYS A 309 -24.99 13.78 12.97
N PRO A 310 -25.54 13.12 11.94
CA PRO A 310 -26.73 13.61 11.25
C PRO A 310 -27.87 13.91 12.24
N PRO A 311 -28.60 15.04 12.10
CA PRO A 311 -29.57 15.50 13.10
C PRO A 311 -30.64 14.48 13.50
N ASP A 312 -31.04 13.64 12.54
CA ASP A 312 -32.06 12.61 12.69
C ASP A 312 -31.51 11.24 13.09
N PHE A 313 -30.18 11.06 13.17
CA PHE A 313 -29.55 9.80 13.58
C PHE A 313 -29.98 9.35 14.99
N LYS A 314 -30.17 10.32 15.90
CA LYS A 314 -30.60 10.04 17.28
C LYS A 314 -31.92 9.27 17.33
N ASP A 315 -32.87 9.72 16.52
CA ASP A 315 -34.24 9.19 16.49
C ASP A 315 -34.36 8.01 15.51
N ARG A 316 -33.62 8.04 14.38
CA ARG A 316 -33.69 7.07 13.28
C ARG A 316 -32.30 6.50 12.94
N PRO A 317 -31.63 5.81 13.86
CA PRO A 317 -30.28 5.28 13.60
C PRO A 317 -30.26 4.20 12.51
N ASN A 318 -31.37 3.48 12.32
CA ASN A 318 -31.46 2.38 11.36
C ASN A 318 -31.48 2.86 9.91
N ASP A 319 -31.88 4.12 9.66
CA ASP A 319 -31.83 4.73 8.33
C ASP A 319 -30.38 4.86 7.83
N TYR A 320 -29.41 4.77 8.75
CA TYR A 320 -27.97 4.87 8.50
C TYR A 320 -27.22 3.54 8.64
N GLU A 321 -27.91 2.40 8.80
CA GLU A 321 -27.26 1.10 9.03
C GLU A 321 -26.27 0.72 7.92
N LYS A 322 -26.57 1.13 6.69
CA LYS A 322 -25.73 0.95 5.51
C LYS A 322 -24.97 2.21 5.08
N SER A 323 -25.13 3.32 5.77
CA SER A 323 -24.46 4.56 5.37
C SER A 323 -23.00 4.50 5.79
N LEU A 324 -22.09 4.58 4.83
CA LEU A 324 -20.67 4.67 5.04
C LEU A 324 -20.29 6.13 5.33
N PHE A 325 -19.50 6.34 6.37
CA PHE A 325 -19.03 7.65 6.79
C PHE A 325 -17.53 7.66 6.92
N VAL A 326 -16.95 8.85 6.89
CA VAL A 326 -15.55 9.09 7.26
C VAL A 326 -15.51 9.81 8.59
N ALA A 327 -14.58 9.41 9.46
CA ALA A 327 -14.32 10.08 10.71
C ALA A 327 -12.83 10.35 10.90
N ASN A 328 -12.52 11.50 11.49
CA ASN A 328 -11.19 11.81 12.00
C ASN A 328 -11.05 11.23 13.40
N ILE A 329 -9.89 10.63 13.69
CA ILE A 329 -9.46 10.27 15.02
C ILE A 329 -8.84 11.53 15.64
N ILE A 330 -9.49 12.08 16.66
CA ILE A 330 -9.02 13.29 17.34
C ILE A 330 -8.06 12.93 18.47
N GLU A 331 -8.40 11.89 19.23
CA GLU A 331 -7.64 11.51 20.41
C GLU A 331 -7.78 10.02 20.70
N ILE A 332 -6.70 9.37 21.12
CA ILE A 332 -6.72 8.00 21.63
C ILE A 332 -6.34 8.08 23.12
N PRO A 333 -7.30 8.30 24.02
CA PRO A 333 -7.00 8.50 25.44
C PRO A 333 -6.46 7.20 26.07
N PRO A 334 -5.51 7.31 27.03
CA PRO A 334 -4.86 6.16 27.64
C PRO A 334 -5.78 5.27 28.48
N ASP A 335 -6.83 5.86 29.06
CA ASP A 335 -7.68 5.27 30.09
C ASP A 335 -9.08 4.86 29.57
N LYS A 336 -9.37 5.09 28.28
CA LYS A 336 -10.67 4.74 27.69
C LYS A 336 -10.57 3.56 26.74
N LYS A 337 -11.72 2.88 26.61
CA LYS A 337 -11.90 1.76 25.67
C LYS A 337 -11.99 2.23 24.21
N PHE A 338 -12.49 3.43 23.97
CA PHE A 338 -12.75 3.97 22.64
C PHE A 338 -11.95 5.25 22.45
N ALA A 339 -11.50 5.47 21.22
CA ALA A 339 -10.90 6.74 20.83
C ALA A 339 -12.00 7.80 20.67
N ARG A 340 -11.64 9.09 20.70
CA ARG A 340 -12.53 10.18 20.36
C ARG A 340 -12.36 10.51 18.89
N GLY A 341 -13.48 10.72 18.20
CA GLY A 341 -13.46 11.14 16.81
C GLY A 341 -14.45 12.25 16.50
N GLU A 342 -14.31 12.79 15.30
CA GLU A 342 -15.24 13.74 14.70
C GLU A 342 -15.69 13.17 13.35
N LEU A 343 -17.01 13.17 13.12
CA LEU A 343 -17.57 12.72 11.85
C LEU A 343 -17.30 13.80 10.79
N MET A 344 -16.85 13.37 9.61
CA MET A 344 -16.63 14.27 8.48
C MET A 344 -17.86 14.25 7.58
N GLU A 345 -17.86 13.40 6.55
CA GLU A 345 -18.91 13.33 5.54
C GLU A 345 -19.48 11.92 5.41
N SER A 346 -20.67 11.85 4.84
CA SER A 346 -21.28 10.60 4.37
C SER A 346 -20.76 10.30 2.97
N LEU A 347 -20.27 9.08 2.76
CA LEU A 347 -19.81 8.59 1.46
C LEU A 347 -20.96 7.96 0.64
N GLY A 348 -22.10 7.71 1.26
CA GLY A 348 -23.25 7.06 0.64
C GLY A 348 -23.51 5.67 1.20
N ASP A 349 -24.19 4.82 0.43
CA ASP A 349 -24.48 3.44 0.82
C ASP A 349 -23.20 2.59 0.71
N ALA A 350 -22.87 1.85 1.77
CA ALA A 350 -21.69 1.01 1.88
C ALA A 350 -21.65 -0.12 0.84
N ASP A 351 -22.78 -0.47 0.23
CA ASP A 351 -22.83 -1.48 -0.83
C ASP A 351 -22.50 -0.92 -2.23
N THR A 352 -22.23 0.39 -2.38
CA THR A 352 -21.92 1.00 -3.69
C THR A 352 -20.42 1.10 -3.97
N LEU A 353 -20.06 0.98 -5.26
CA LEU A 353 -18.67 1.11 -5.71
C LEU A 353 -18.13 2.51 -5.40
N GLU A 354 -18.91 3.55 -5.64
CA GLU A 354 -18.49 4.94 -5.46
C GLU A 354 -18.15 5.24 -3.99
N ALA A 355 -18.95 4.75 -3.04
CA ALA A 355 -18.70 4.94 -1.62
C ALA A 355 -17.44 4.18 -1.17
N GLN A 356 -17.26 2.94 -1.63
CA GLN A 356 -16.10 2.10 -1.30
C GLN A 356 -14.81 2.64 -1.92
N SER A 357 -14.83 3.06 -3.18
CA SER A 357 -13.67 3.70 -3.83
C SER A 357 -13.26 4.97 -3.08
N LYS A 358 -14.22 5.84 -2.74
CA LYS A 358 -13.93 7.07 -1.99
C LYS A 358 -13.39 6.79 -0.58
N ALA A 359 -13.89 5.75 0.09
CA ALA A 359 -13.38 5.31 1.39
C ALA A 359 -11.90 4.90 1.31
N ILE A 360 -11.55 4.05 0.33
CA ILE A 360 -10.16 3.60 0.12
C ILE A 360 -9.23 4.79 -0.13
N LEU A 361 -9.64 5.73 -0.98
CA LEU A 361 -8.84 6.92 -1.29
C LEU A 361 -8.59 7.76 -0.03
N MET A 362 -9.64 8.03 0.74
CA MET A 362 -9.53 8.85 1.97
C MET A 362 -8.71 8.18 3.07
N GLU A 363 -8.85 6.86 3.26
CA GLU A 363 -8.06 6.13 4.26
C GLU A 363 -6.56 6.15 3.94
N ASN A 364 -6.21 6.14 2.66
CA ASN A 364 -4.83 6.18 2.17
C ASN A 364 -4.32 7.59 1.85
N ASP A 365 -5.09 8.64 2.20
CA ASP A 365 -4.77 10.05 1.94
C ASP A 365 -4.48 10.37 0.47
N ILE A 366 -5.19 9.67 -0.43
CA ILE A 366 -5.09 9.87 -1.88
C ILE A 366 -6.09 10.95 -2.29
N ARG A 367 -5.56 12.03 -2.83
CA ARG A 367 -6.31 13.19 -3.31
C ARG A 367 -6.87 12.92 -4.70
N ASP A 368 -8.20 12.96 -4.84
CA ASP A 368 -8.89 12.84 -6.12
C ASP A 368 -9.58 14.14 -6.56
N GLU A 369 -9.19 15.27 -5.97
CA GLU A 369 -9.68 16.59 -6.37
C GLU A 369 -9.12 17.03 -7.72
N GLU A 370 -9.90 17.87 -8.40
CA GLU A 370 -9.46 18.57 -9.61
C GLU A 370 -8.25 19.49 -9.32
N PHE A 371 -7.39 19.65 -10.33
CA PHE A 371 -6.24 20.54 -10.24
C PHE A 371 -6.70 22.01 -10.10
N ASN A 372 -6.09 22.74 -9.19
CA ASN A 372 -6.44 24.15 -8.95
C ASN A 372 -5.96 25.07 -10.09
N ASP A 373 -6.50 26.29 -10.13
CA ASP A 373 -6.20 27.27 -11.19
C ASP A 373 -4.71 27.62 -11.29
N GLU A 374 -3.98 27.63 -10.17
CA GLU A 374 -2.54 27.93 -10.17
C GLU A 374 -1.72 26.81 -10.84
N VAL A 375 -2.15 25.55 -10.71
CA VAL A 375 -1.57 24.41 -11.44
C VAL A 375 -1.94 24.49 -12.93
N ILE A 376 -3.20 24.78 -13.25
CA ILE A 376 -3.66 24.88 -14.64
C ILE A 376 -2.96 26.03 -15.39
N LYS A 377 -2.65 27.14 -14.74
CA LYS A 377 -1.89 28.27 -15.32
C LYS A 377 -0.45 27.91 -15.70
N CYS A 378 0.12 26.83 -15.16
CA CYS A 378 1.45 26.34 -15.55
C CYS A 378 1.42 25.55 -16.87
N LEU A 379 0.25 25.16 -17.36
CA LEU A 379 0.12 24.47 -18.65
C LEU A 379 0.38 25.46 -19.81
N PRO A 380 0.76 24.95 -21.01
CA PRO A 380 0.92 25.81 -22.18
C PRO A 380 -0.34 26.64 -22.46
N LEU A 381 -0.19 27.92 -22.79
CA LEU A 381 -1.33 28.86 -22.97
C LEU A 381 -2.26 28.43 -24.13
N GLU A 382 -1.67 27.98 -25.24
CA GLU A 382 -2.39 27.53 -26.43
C GLU A 382 -2.58 26.01 -26.43
N GLN A 383 -3.31 25.49 -25.45
CA GLN A 383 -3.42 24.05 -25.17
C GLN A 383 -3.84 23.20 -26.39
N ASP A 384 -4.79 23.69 -27.18
CA ASP A 384 -5.35 22.95 -28.32
C ASP A 384 -4.51 23.04 -29.59
N SER A 385 -3.71 24.10 -29.74
CA SER A 385 -2.84 24.36 -30.90
C SER A 385 -1.35 24.22 -30.58
N TRP A 386 -1.03 23.67 -29.41
CA TRP A 386 0.35 23.49 -28.99
C TRP A 386 1.09 22.61 -30.00
N HIS A 387 2.24 23.11 -30.42
CA HIS A 387 3.20 22.40 -31.26
C HIS A 387 4.60 22.61 -30.68
N ILE A 388 5.50 21.70 -31.02
CA ILE A 388 6.90 21.80 -30.61
C ILE A 388 7.49 23.09 -31.22
N PRO A 389 8.05 24.01 -30.43
CA PRO A 389 8.66 25.22 -30.95
C PRO A 389 9.83 24.91 -31.91
N ASP A 390 9.97 25.68 -32.98
CA ASP A 390 10.99 25.46 -34.02
C ASP A 390 12.43 25.37 -33.47
N GLU A 391 12.71 26.12 -32.40
CA GLU A 391 14.01 26.15 -31.73
C GLU A 391 14.39 24.79 -31.12
N GLU A 392 13.42 23.99 -30.69
CA GLU A 392 13.68 22.69 -30.06
C GLU A 392 14.25 21.68 -31.07
N PHE A 393 13.84 21.76 -32.34
CA PHE A 393 14.40 20.92 -33.40
C PHE A 393 15.88 21.20 -33.67
N SER A 394 16.36 22.40 -33.35
CA SER A 394 17.77 22.76 -33.52
C SER A 394 18.65 22.31 -32.33
N LYS A 395 18.05 22.11 -31.15
CA LYS A 395 18.76 21.74 -29.91
C LYS A 395 18.78 20.23 -29.67
N ARG A 396 17.85 19.49 -30.27
CA ARG A 396 17.62 18.07 -29.99
C ARG A 396 18.05 17.18 -31.14
N LEU A 397 18.40 15.94 -30.82
CA LEU A 397 18.63 14.90 -31.82
C LEU A 397 17.31 14.52 -32.48
N ASP A 398 17.19 14.75 -33.79
CA ASP A 398 16.00 14.38 -34.55
C ASP A 398 16.01 12.88 -34.91
N LEU A 399 15.07 12.14 -34.32
CA LEU A 399 14.87 10.70 -34.56
C LEU A 399 13.55 10.40 -35.28
N ARG A 400 12.83 11.41 -35.79
CA ARG A 400 11.51 11.23 -36.41
C ARG A 400 11.53 10.36 -37.67
N ASN A 401 12.70 10.18 -38.28
CA ASN A 401 12.90 9.30 -39.43
C ASN A 401 13.17 7.83 -39.05
N LYS A 402 13.22 7.50 -37.75
CA LYS A 402 13.41 6.14 -37.25
C LYS A 402 12.08 5.44 -37.00
N CYS A 403 12.09 4.11 -37.09
CA CYS A 403 10.95 3.30 -36.68
C CYS A 403 10.95 3.18 -35.15
N ILE A 404 10.13 4.02 -34.51
CA ILE A 404 9.90 4.04 -33.07
C ILE A 404 8.45 3.63 -32.82
N PHE A 405 8.21 2.79 -31.82
CA PHE A 405 6.89 2.27 -31.48
C PHE A 405 6.74 2.06 -29.97
N THR A 406 5.51 2.08 -29.45
CA THR A 406 5.22 1.76 -28.04
C THR A 406 4.62 0.35 -27.92
N ILE A 407 4.68 -0.25 -26.72
CA ILE A 407 4.06 -1.56 -26.43
C ILE A 407 3.32 -1.46 -25.10
N ASP A 408 2.00 -1.27 -25.17
CA ASP A 408 1.18 -0.93 -24.00
C ASP A 408 -0.11 -1.77 -23.94
N PRO A 409 -0.77 -1.84 -22.77
CA PRO A 409 -2.13 -2.35 -22.68
C PRO A 409 -3.08 -1.62 -23.65
N ALA A 410 -4.07 -2.35 -24.18
CA ALA A 410 -5.03 -1.78 -25.15
C ALA A 410 -5.86 -0.59 -24.62
N THR A 411 -5.87 -0.37 -23.30
CA THR A 411 -6.58 0.72 -22.61
C THR A 411 -5.67 1.85 -22.16
N ALA A 412 -4.37 1.79 -22.44
CA ALA A 412 -3.40 2.83 -22.06
C ALA A 412 -3.72 4.17 -22.75
N ARG A 413 -3.43 5.27 -22.05
CA ARG A 413 -3.66 6.65 -22.54
C ARG A 413 -2.42 7.52 -22.39
N ASP A 414 -1.63 7.21 -21.38
CA ASP A 414 -0.37 7.77 -20.94
C ASP A 414 0.77 6.85 -21.41
N LEU A 415 1.21 7.01 -22.65
CA LEU A 415 2.30 6.23 -23.24
C LEU A 415 3.63 6.88 -22.85
N ASP A 416 4.27 6.37 -21.79
CA ASP A 416 5.47 6.97 -21.21
C ASP A 416 6.76 6.55 -21.93
N ASP A 417 6.79 5.36 -22.53
CA ASP A 417 7.97 4.81 -23.19
C ASP A 417 7.70 4.37 -24.64
N ALA A 418 8.72 4.53 -25.47
CA ALA A 418 8.78 4.01 -26.82
C ALA A 418 10.14 3.38 -27.10
N LEU A 419 10.17 2.44 -28.03
CA LEU A 419 11.31 1.60 -28.35
C LEU A 419 11.68 1.71 -29.83
N SER A 420 12.98 1.61 -30.11
CA SER A 420 13.50 1.38 -31.45
C SER A 420 14.60 0.33 -31.45
N CYS A 421 14.71 -0.42 -32.55
CA CYS A 421 15.76 -1.41 -32.74
C CYS A 421 16.19 -1.44 -34.20
N GLU A 422 17.46 -1.16 -34.46
CA GLU A 422 18.06 -1.12 -35.79
C GLU A 422 19.31 -2.01 -35.81
N ARG A 423 19.35 -3.02 -36.69
CA ARG A 423 20.56 -3.82 -36.89
C ARG A 423 21.57 -3.02 -37.71
N LEU A 424 22.80 -2.93 -37.21
CA LEU A 424 23.92 -2.23 -37.83
C LEU A 424 24.72 -3.14 -38.76
N GLU A 425 25.52 -2.54 -39.65
CA GLU A 425 26.34 -3.28 -40.63
C GLU A 425 27.37 -4.22 -39.98
N ASN A 426 27.89 -3.85 -38.80
CA ASN A 426 28.83 -4.66 -38.02
C ASN A 426 28.15 -5.84 -37.28
N GLY A 427 26.85 -6.03 -37.47
CA GLY A 427 26.07 -7.09 -36.83
C GLY A 427 25.54 -6.74 -35.44
N HIS A 428 25.91 -5.58 -34.88
CA HIS A 428 25.38 -5.09 -33.60
C HIS A 428 23.96 -4.51 -33.77
N TYR A 429 23.31 -4.20 -32.66
CA TYR A 429 22.01 -3.54 -32.62
C TYR A 429 22.13 -2.16 -32.00
N ARG A 430 21.56 -1.16 -32.66
CA ARG A 430 21.25 0.13 -32.04
C ARG A 430 19.87 0.02 -31.42
N ILE A 431 19.81 0.06 -30.09
CA ILE A 431 18.56 -0.01 -29.32
C ILE A 431 18.33 1.36 -28.69
N GLY A 432 17.14 1.91 -28.92
CA GLY A 432 16.68 3.15 -28.31
C GLY A 432 15.54 2.90 -27.34
N VAL A 433 15.66 3.46 -26.13
CA VAL A 433 14.54 3.65 -25.20
C VAL A 433 14.28 5.15 -25.13
N HIS A 434 13.06 5.55 -25.47
CA HIS A 434 12.64 6.93 -25.62
C HIS A 434 11.54 7.21 -24.60
N ILE A 435 11.87 7.97 -23.55
CA ILE A 435 10.94 8.30 -22.47
C ILE A 435 10.32 9.66 -22.75
N ALA A 436 9.02 9.81 -22.49
CA ALA A 436 8.31 11.08 -22.58
C ALA A 436 9.06 12.19 -21.83
N ASP A 437 9.35 13.32 -22.50
CA ASP A 437 10.09 14.42 -21.88
C ASP A 437 9.18 15.33 -21.05
N VAL A 438 8.69 14.80 -19.93
CA VAL A 438 7.84 15.54 -18.98
C VAL A 438 8.58 16.76 -18.41
N SER A 439 9.91 16.70 -18.29
CA SER A 439 10.74 17.78 -17.75
C SER A 439 10.68 19.07 -18.57
N TYR A 440 10.36 18.98 -19.86
CA TYR A 440 10.08 20.15 -20.68
C TYR A 440 8.83 20.91 -20.23
N PHE A 441 7.78 20.19 -19.83
CA PHE A 441 6.49 20.78 -19.46
C PHE A 441 6.38 21.11 -17.97
N VAL A 442 6.99 20.32 -17.10
CA VAL A 442 6.93 20.48 -15.64
C VAL A 442 8.24 21.11 -15.16
N GLN A 443 8.22 22.42 -15.00
CA GLN A 443 9.38 23.18 -14.52
C GLN A 443 9.47 23.13 -12.99
N GLU A 444 10.67 22.91 -12.47
CA GLU A 444 10.92 22.85 -11.02
C GLU A 444 10.40 24.10 -10.30
N GLN A 445 9.93 23.91 -9.07
CA GLN A 445 9.45 24.97 -8.18
C GLN A 445 8.19 25.71 -8.65
N THR A 446 7.50 25.20 -9.68
CA THR A 446 6.18 25.70 -10.11
C THR A 446 5.03 25.09 -9.30
N SER A 447 3.83 25.66 -9.40
CA SER A 447 2.62 25.07 -8.77
C SER A 447 2.35 23.66 -9.27
N LEU A 448 2.57 23.40 -10.57
CA LEU A 448 2.42 22.09 -11.18
C LEU A 448 3.42 21.07 -10.64
N ASP A 449 4.69 21.45 -10.51
CA ASP A 449 5.73 20.61 -9.90
C ASP A 449 5.41 20.27 -8.44
N ASN A 450 5.04 21.27 -7.64
CA ASN A 450 4.66 21.06 -6.24
C ASN A 450 3.43 20.12 -6.10
N GLU A 451 2.42 20.26 -6.96
CA GLU A 451 1.26 19.37 -6.96
C GLU A 451 1.64 17.95 -7.41
N ALA A 452 2.49 17.80 -8.43
CA ALA A 452 3.01 16.51 -8.87
C ALA A 452 3.81 15.82 -7.76
N ALA A 453 4.68 16.56 -7.06
CA ALA A 453 5.44 16.06 -5.91
C ALA A 453 4.53 15.60 -4.76
N GLN A 454 3.48 16.37 -4.47
CA GLN A 454 2.49 16.00 -3.45
C GLN A 454 1.70 14.75 -3.80
N ARG A 455 1.28 14.59 -5.07
CA ARG A 455 0.60 13.38 -5.54
C ARG A 455 1.55 12.18 -5.64
N THR A 456 2.84 12.43 -5.91
CA THR A 456 3.95 11.47 -6.06
C THR A 456 3.80 10.49 -7.24
N THR A 457 2.61 9.93 -7.46
CA THR A 457 2.31 8.95 -8.51
C THR A 457 0.86 9.06 -8.93
N SER A 458 0.55 8.62 -10.16
CA SER A 458 -0.82 8.32 -10.55
C SER A 458 -1.31 7.09 -9.78
N VAL A 459 -2.59 7.06 -9.44
CA VAL A 459 -3.23 5.94 -8.73
C VAL A 459 -4.24 5.28 -9.65
N TYR A 460 -4.01 4.00 -9.95
CA TYR A 460 -4.88 3.20 -10.81
C TYR A 460 -5.87 2.41 -9.95
N LEU A 461 -7.15 2.78 -10.05
CA LEU A 461 -8.26 1.98 -9.56
C LEU A 461 -8.75 1.05 -10.68
N VAL A 462 -9.65 0.14 -10.36
CA VAL A 462 -10.20 -0.80 -11.35
C VAL A 462 -11.00 -0.05 -12.43
N GLU A 463 -11.75 0.97 -12.03
CA GLU A 463 -12.70 1.70 -12.85
C GLU A 463 -12.15 3.02 -13.41
N ARG A 464 -11.12 3.60 -12.78
CA ARG A 464 -10.58 4.91 -13.15
C ARG A 464 -9.13 5.11 -12.71
N VAL A 465 -8.51 6.15 -13.25
CA VAL A 465 -7.17 6.60 -12.86
C VAL A 465 -7.27 7.99 -12.25
N ILE A 466 -6.59 8.19 -11.12
CA ILE A 466 -6.36 9.50 -10.51
C ILE A 466 -4.98 9.95 -10.98
N PRO A 467 -4.90 10.96 -11.86
CA PRO A 467 -3.64 11.29 -12.50
C PRO A 467 -2.75 12.16 -11.60
N MET A 468 -1.44 11.95 -11.71
CA MET A 468 -0.42 12.79 -11.08
C MET A 468 -0.36 14.19 -11.70
N LEU A 469 -0.53 14.27 -13.03
CA LEU A 469 -0.48 15.51 -13.81
C LEU A 469 -1.84 15.79 -14.46
N PRO A 470 -2.12 17.04 -14.88
CA PRO A 470 -3.32 17.33 -15.65
C PRO A 470 -3.43 16.47 -16.90
N ARG A 471 -4.66 16.04 -17.24
CA ARG A 471 -4.94 15.16 -18.40
C ARG A 471 -4.37 15.67 -19.72
N LEU A 472 -4.26 16.99 -19.90
CA LEU A 472 -3.61 17.57 -21.07
C LEU A 472 -2.16 17.09 -21.24
N LEU A 473 -1.41 16.97 -20.15
CA LEU A 473 -0.05 16.44 -20.18
C LEU A 473 -0.06 14.92 -20.31
N CYS A 474 -0.81 14.22 -19.44
CA CYS A 474 -0.84 12.75 -19.40
C CYS A 474 -1.33 12.13 -20.71
N ASP A 475 -2.46 12.59 -21.26
CA ASP A 475 -3.15 11.91 -22.35
C ASP A 475 -2.73 12.46 -23.74
N ARG A 476 -2.11 13.66 -23.79
CA ARG A 476 -1.81 14.36 -25.05
C ARG A 476 -0.34 14.77 -25.20
N LEU A 477 0.11 15.77 -24.43
CA LEU A 477 1.36 16.48 -24.73
C LEU A 477 2.61 15.66 -24.41
N CYS A 478 2.60 14.91 -23.30
CA CYS A 478 3.71 14.03 -22.92
C CYS A 478 3.57 12.64 -23.55
N SER A 479 2.34 12.12 -23.63
CA SER A 479 2.06 10.79 -24.19
C SER A 479 2.63 10.64 -25.59
N LEU A 480 3.36 9.55 -25.82
CA LEU A 480 4.02 9.19 -27.08
C LEU A 480 3.02 8.63 -28.11
N ASN A 481 1.94 9.38 -28.33
CA ASN A 481 0.87 9.04 -29.26
C ASN A 481 1.41 8.81 -30.68
N PRO A 482 0.89 7.80 -31.41
CA PRO A 482 1.40 7.44 -32.71
C PRO A 482 1.10 8.49 -33.78
N ASN A 483 2.01 8.66 -34.73
CA ASN A 483 1.91 9.59 -35.86
C ASN A 483 1.93 11.09 -35.48
N GLU A 484 2.47 11.42 -34.31
CA GLU A 484 2.67 12.80 -33.90
C GLU A 484 4.12 13.02 -33.45
N ASP A 485 4.65 14.21 -33.71
CA ASP A 485 5.97 14.59 -33.22
C ASP A 485 5.90 14.79 -31.69
N ARG A 486 6.88 14.21 -30.97
CA ARG A 486 6.95 14.26 -29.50
C ARG A 486 8.37 14.48 -29.00
N LEU A 487 8.46 15.25 -27.91
CA LEU A 487 9.71 15.47 -27.19
C LEU A 487 9.98 14.26 -26.28
N THR A 488 11.19 13.72 -26.38
CA THR A 488 11.63 12.56 -25.59
C THR A 488 13.01 12.81 -24.99
N TYR A 489 13.26 12.18 -23.85
CA TYR A 489 14.60 11.91 -23.36
C TYR A 489 14.97 10.49 -23.77
N SER A 490 15.97 10.36 -24.64
CA SER A 490 16.33 9.09 -25.24
C SER A 490 17.63 8.54 -24.67
N VAL A 491 17.66 7.24 -24.38
CA VAL A 491 18.88 6.48 -24.13
C VAL A 491 19.10 5.55 -25.32
N ILE A 492 20.28 5.63 -25.92
CA ILE A 492 20.64 4.85 -27.12
C ILE A 492 21.87 4.02 -26.81
N TRP A 493 21.74 2.72 -26.93
CA TRP A 493 22.84 1.77 -26.78
C TRP A 493 23.24 1.17 -28.13
N ILE A 494 24.51 0.81 -28.24
CA ILE A 494 24.98 -0.15 -29.23
C ILE A 494 25.28 -1.44 -28.48
N MET A 495 24.47 -2.46 -28.73
CA MET A 495 24.58 -3.77 -28.08
C MET A 495 25.04 -4.79 -29.12
N ASP A 496 25.93 -5.70 -28.72
CA ASP A 496 26.21 -6.87 -29.54
C ASP A 496 25.04 -7.87 -29.44
N GLU A 497 25.19 -9.06 -30.03
CA GLU A 497 24.14 -10.08 -30.02
C GLU A 497 24.01 -10.82 -28.68
N LYS A 498 24.97 -10.67 -27.75
CA LYS A 498 25.16 -11.58 -26.61
C LYS A 498 24.71 -11.04 -25.27
#